data_AF-A0A5M7QFV1-F1
#
_entry.id   AF-A0A5M7QFV1-F1
#
_cell.length_a   1.000
_cell.length_b   1.000
_cell.length_c   1.000
_cell.angle_alpha   90.00
_cell.angle_beta   90.00
_cell.angle_gamma   90.00
#
_symmetry.space_group_name_H-M   'P 1'
#
loop_
_entity.id
_entity.type
_entity.pdbx_description
1 polymer ?
#
loop_
_entity_poly.entity_id
_entity_poly.type
_entity_poly.pdbx_seq_one_letter_code
_entity_poly.pdbx_strand_id
1 'polypeptide(L)'
;MKYGLLGLAALLLSTHAYAENYRIVQSPAQKLDVWIDNVKNNQLSSWCNSTISLRIVTLGEKDPAVLKTFLPRVAGLMASQCKPLQQLHWQLTDAQGSEIATGSAARAQQWKTVVTPPATPPATPSATAAAVPADPLVNAAQADTSPWLQFSLLDGCHFRTWWQHPAQGSALFVPAKQGLVCGSDGWLSGHSSLTQQGNGATAQVGVTFLQGFPVMGLSNQSATTELHITTVNSERMVLSNEKSPDSWLILPFSNRFNGWQASPQVVVQMPVSEAADESAVAARLQEVRKVWSPWISGNAALSVKLVEKLHPELKDPAAAAYRTLN
;
A
#
# COMPACT_ATOMS: atom_id res chain seq x y z
N MET A 1 -25.95 -54.74 -21.31
CA MET A 1 -25.82 -53.28 -21.14
C MET A 1 -26.01 -52.92 -19.67
N LYS A 2 -25.08 -52.12 -19.12
CA LYS A 2 -25.21 -51.20 -17.97
C LYS A 2 -25.43 -51.77 -16.55
N TYR A 3 -24.32 -51.89 -15.81
CA TYR A 3 -24.29 -51.82 -14.34
C TYR A 3 -24.22 -50.35 -13.92
N GLY A 4 -25.14 -49.88 -13.07
CA GLY A 4 -25.15 -48.54 -12.51
C GLY A 4 -24.46 -48.52 -11.14
N LEU A 5 -23.37 -47.75 -11.02
CA LEU A 5 -22.71 -47.47 -9.74
C LEU A 5 -23.35 -46.22 -9.09
N LEU A 6 -23.91 -46.41 -7.89
CA LEU A 6 -24.24 -45.35 -6.93
C LEU A 6 -23.00 -45.07 -6.08
N GLY A 7 -22.41 -43.88 -6.24
CA GLY A 7 -21.31 -43.39 -5.40
C GLY A 7 -21.82 -42.43 -4.33
N LEU A 8 -21.69 -42.81 -3.05
CA LEU A 8 -21.85 -41.93 -1.90
C LEU A 8 -20.66 -40.96 -1.81
N ALA A 9 -20.92 -39.66 -1.86
CA ALA A 9 -19.93 -38.63 -1.57
C ALA A 9 -19.97 -38.25 -0.09
N ALA A 10 -18.88 -38.51 0.63
CA ALA A 10 -18.66 -38.01 1.99
C ALA A 10 -18.16 -36.55 1.92
N LEU A 11 -18.93 -35.62 2.48
CA LEU A 11 -18.55 -34.21 2.62
C LEU A 11 -17.66 -34.02 3.86
N LEU A 12 -16.37 -33.81 3.64
CA LEU A 12 -15.43 -33.32 4.65
C LEU A 12 -15.52 -31.79 4.71
N LEU A 13 -16.09 -31.26 5.80
CA LEU A 13 -16.07 -29.83 6.10
C LEU A 13 -14.72 -29.48 6.74
N SER A 14 -13.82 -28.85 5.98
CA SER A 14 -12.59 -28.25 6.50
C SER A 14 -12.87 -26.87 7.09
N THR A 15 -12.57 -26.70 8.38
CA THR A 15 -12.64 -25.42 9.10
C THR A 15 -11.49 -24.51 8.64
N HIS A 16 -11.80 -23.42 7.93
CA HIS A 16 -10.80 -22.45 7.49
C HIS A 16 -10.69 -21.32 8.53
N ALA A 17 -9.47 -21.03 8.99
CA ALA A 17 -9.15 -19.91 9.87
C ALA A 17 -8.86 -18.65 9.03
N TYR A 18 -9.61 -17.56 9.26
CA TYR A 18 -9.67 -16.37 8.41
C TYR A 18 -9.01 -15.12 8.98
N ALA A 19 -8.23 -14.39 8.17
CA ALA A 19 -7.60 -13.15 8.60
C ALA A 19 -8.58 -11.96 8.71
N GLU A 20 -8.96 -11.57 9.93
CA GLU A 20 -9.86 -10.47 10.28
C GLU A 20 -9.07 -9.22 10.75
N ASN A 21 -9.69 -8.04 10.68
CA ASN A 21 -9.22 -6.87 11.43
C ASN A 21 -9.79 -6.98 12.84
N TYR A 22 -8.95 -7.32 13.80
CA TYR A 22 -9.39 -7.58 15.16
C TYR A 22 -9.35 -6.30 15.98
N ARG A 23 -10.53 -5.78 16.35
CA ARG A 23 -10.63 -4.69 17.31
C ARG A 23 -10.33 -5.21 18.70
N ILE A 24 -9.15 -4.90 19.20
CA ILE A 24 -8.68 -5.40 20.48
C ILE A 24 -9.16 -4.54 21.65
N VAL A 25 -9.32 -3.23 21.43
CA VAL A 25 -9.80 -2.31 22.46
C VAL A 25 -10.70 -1.24 21.82
N GLN A 26 -11.79 -0.92 22.50
CA GLN A 26 -12.62 0.25 22.22
C GLN A 26 -12.72 1.08 23.51
N SER A 27 -12.49 2.38 23.40
CA SER A 27 -12.58 3.33 24.51
C SER A 27 -13.59 4.43 24.16
N PRO A 28 -14.88 4.27 24.52
CA PRO A 28 -15.90 5.28 24.26
C PRO A 28 -15.57 6.62 24.94
N ALA A 29 -15.04 6.57 26.17
CA ALA A 29 -14.70 7.77 26.95
C ALA A 29 -13.57 8.59 26.31
N GLN A 30 -12.60 7.93 25.66
CA GLN A 30 -11.49 8.62 24.97
C GLN A 30 -11.72 8.73 23.45
N LYS A 31 -12.83 8.17 22.94
CA LYS A 31 -13.16 8.10 21.51
C LYS A 31 -12.05 7.44 20.66
N LEU A 32 -11.47 6.35 21.17
CA LEU A 32 -10.39 5.60 20.50
C LEU A 32 -10.80 4.16 20.23
N ASP A 33 -10.57 3.70 19.00
CA ASP A 33 -10.66 2.28 18.63
C ASP A 33 -9.26 1.77 18.23
N VAL A 34 -8.85 0.62 18.80
CA VAL A 34 -7.55 0.00 18.53
C VAL A 34 -7.74 -1.31 17.78
N TRP A 35 -7.03 -1.45 16.68
CA TRP A 35 -7.13 -2.57 15.75
C TRP A 35 -5.77 -3.23 15.57
N ILE A 36 -5.79 -4.56 15.42
CA ILE A 36 -4.70 -5.34 14.84
C ILE A 36 -5.20 -5.79 13.48
N ASP A 37 -4.54 -5.31 12.43
CA ASP A 37 -4.93 -5.62 11.07
C ASP A 37 -4.34 -6.98 10.63
N ASN A 38 -5.05 -7.67 9.74
CA ASN A 38 -4.59 -8.91 9.08
C ASN A 38 -4.33 -10.12 10.03
N VAL A 39 -5.18 -10.37 11.03
CA VAL A 39 -4.98 -11.49 11.98
C VAL A 39 -5.85 -12.70 11.60
N LYS A 40 -5.28 -13.90 11.39
CA LYS A 40 -5.95 -15.18 10.99
C LYS A 40 -7.26 -15.60 11.69
N ASN A 41 -7.73 -14.89 12.71
CA ASN A 41 -8.99 -14.96 13.45
C ASN A 41 -8.81 -14.14 14.75
N ASN A 42 -9.85 -14.06 15.57
CA ASN A 42 -9.84 -13.37 16.87
C ASN A 42 -9.13 -14.13 18.01
N GLN A 43 -8.54 -15.30 17.77
CA GLN A 43 -7.84 -16.07 18.80
C GLN A 43 -6.48 -15.46 19.11
N LEU A 44 -6.01 -15.60 20.34
CA LEU A 44 -4.72 -15.08 20.79
C LEU A 44 -3.54 -15.53 19.90
N SER A 45 -3.50 -16.79 19.48
CA SER A 45 -2.44 -17.36 18.64
C SER A 45 -2.33 -16.72 17.25
N SER A 46 -3.39 -16.03 16.82
CA SER A 46 -3.52 -15.42 15.50
C SER A 46 -2.75 -14.12 15.35
N TRP A 47 -2.57 -13.41 16.46
CA TRP A 47 -1.97 -12.08 16.51
C TRP A 47 -0.82 -11.97 17.51
N CYS A 48 -0.71 -12.91 18.44
CA CYS A 48 0.32 -12.89 19.45
C CYS A 48 1.70 -13.18 18.85
N ASN A 49 2.53 -12.14 18.79
CA ASN A 49 3.91 -12.20 18.31
C ASN A 49 4.81 -11.30 19.17
N SER A 50 6.14 -11.36 18.97
CA SER A 50 7.10 -10.51 19.67
C SER A 50 6.96 -9.03 19.33
N THR A 51 6.53 -8.75 18.10
CA THR A 51 6.27 -7.40 17.60
C THR A 51 4.89 -7.35 16.98
N ILE A 52 4.07 -6.39 17.39
CA ILE A 52 2.71 -6.21 16.87
C ILE A 52 2.53 -4.76 16.39
N SER A 53 1.87 -4.59 15.26
CA SER A 53 1.49 -3.27 14.73
C SER A 53 0.01 -2.99 15.04
N LEU A 54 -0.24 -1.82 15.61
CA LEU A 54 -1.55 -1.34 16.00
C LEU A 54 -1.98 -0.18 15.11
N ARG A 55 -3.24 -0.19 14.71
CA ARG A 55 -3.90 0.98 14.13
C ARG A 55 -4.90 1.53 15.14
N ILE A 56 -4.72 2.80 15.50
CA ILE A 56 -5.52 3.52 16.48
C ILE A 56 -6.32 4.56 15.73
N VAL A 57 -7.64 4.48 15.80
CA VAL A 57 -8.55 5.43 15.15
C VAL A 57 -9.11 6.37 16.21
N THR A 58 -8.89 7.68 16.05
CA THR A 58 -9.55 8.69 16.88
C THR A 58 -10.82 9.20 16.23
N LEU A 59 -11.91 9.19 16.99
CA LEU A 59 -13.19 9.83 16.69
C LEU A 59 -13.34 11.16 17.46
N GLY A 60 -12.29 11.58 18.18
CA GLY A 60 -12.23 12.77 19.01
C GLY A 60 -11.16 13.76 18.54
N GLU A 61 -10.46 14.37 19.48
CA GLU A 61 -9.37 15.31 19.19
C GLU A 61 -8.19 14.60 18.50
N LYS A 62 -7.55 15.31 17.56
CA LYS A 62 -6.39 14.82 16.80
C LYS A 62 -5.07 15.11 17.53
N ASP A 63 -5.01 14.78 18.82
CA ASP A 63 -3.83 15.00 19.66
C ASP A 63 -3.22 13.65 20.10
N PRO A 64 -1.98 13.32 19.70
CA PRO A 64 -1.31 12.09 20.14
C PRO A 64 -1.01 12.06 21.65
N ALA A 65 -1.11 13.18 22.38
CA ALA A 65 -0.92 13.20 23.82
C ALA A 65 -1.90 12.29 24.58
N VAL A 66 -3.10 12.05 24.03
CA VAL A 66 -4.08 11.11 24.59
C VAL A 66 -3.50 9.69 24.73
N LEU A 67 -2.58 9.31 23.85
CA LEU A 67 -1.98 7.98 23.84
C LEU A 67 -1.00 7.75 24.99
N LYS A 68 -0.42 8.81 25.57
CA LYS A 68 0.60 8.70 26.64
C LYS A 68 0.09 7.94 27.87
N THR A 69 -1.20 8.05 28.17
CA THR A 69 -1.83 7.37 29.33
C THR A 69 -2.63 6.15 28.92
N PHE A 70 -3.11 6.11 27.67
CA PHE A 70 -3.94 5.04 27.13
C PHE A 70 -3.11 3.83 26.68
N LEU A 71 -2.10 4.04 25.85
CA LEU A 71 -1.33 2.95 25.24
C LEU A 71 -0.61 2.06 26.25
N PRO A 72 0.00 2.57 27.35
CA PRO A 72 0.63 1.68 28.33
C PRO A 72 -0.37 0.69 28.96
N ARG A 73 -1.64 1.08 29.13
CA ARG A 73 -2.69 0.22 29.68
C ARG A 73 -3.11 -0.85 28.66
N VAL A 74 -3.30 -0.45 27.41
CA VAL A 74 -3.60 -1.38 26.30
C VAL A 74 -2.45 -2.38 26.13
N ALA A 75 -1.22 -1.89 26.07
CA ALA A 75 -0.03 -2.71 25.93
C ALA A 75 0.17 -3.67 27.12
N GLY A 76 -0.07 -3.21 28.34
CA GLY A 76 -0.05 -4.05 29.54
C GLY A 76 -1.09 -5.18 29.47
N LEU A 77 -2.31 -4.87 29.05
CA LEU A 77 -3.37 -5.85 28.86
C LEU A 77 -3.01 -6.86 27.76
N MET A 78 -2.46 -6.39 26.63
CA MET A 78 -2.01 -7.25 25.54
C MET A 78 -0.85 -8.15 25.97
N ALA A 79 0.14 -7.62 26.69
CA ALA A 79 1.29 -8.38 27.17
C ALA A 79 0.92 -9.41 28.25
N SER A 80 -0.14 -9.16 29.03
CA SER A 80 -0.67 -10.14 29.98
C SER A 80 -1.25 -11.38 29.28
N GLN A 81 -1.79 -11.20 28.08
CA GLN A 81 -2.37 -12.27 27.27
C GLN A 81 -1.33 -12.89 26.31
N CYS A 82 -0.49 -12.06 25.69
CA CYS A 82 0.56 -12.46 24.76
C CYS A 82 1.96 -12.36 25.41
N LYS A 83 2.41 -13.45 26.06
CA LYS A 83 3.72 -13.52 26.73
C LYS A 83 4.93 -13.16 25.84
N PRO A 84 4.96 -13.54 24.54
CA PRO A 84 6.05 -13.20 23.63
C PRO A 84 6.18 -11.70 23.33
N LEU A 85 5.14 -10.90 23.55
CA LEU A 85 5.11 -9.50 23.15
C LEU A 85 6.23 -8.67 23.82
N GLN A 86 7.08 -8.07 22.99
CA GLN A 86 8.18 -7.19 23.40
C GLN A 86 8.02 -5.77 22.87
N GLN A 87 7.43 -5.60 21.68
CA GLN A 87 7.36 -4.32 21.00
C GLN A 87 6.01 -4.10 20.33
N LEU A 88 5.52 -2.87 20.43
CA LEU A 88 4.35 -2.38 19.71
C LEU A 88 4.78 -1.26 18.78
N HIS A 89 4.38 -1.36 17.53
CA HIS A 89 4.31 -0.22 16.63
C HIS A 89 2.87 0.28 16.62
N TRP A 90 2.68 1.57 16.53
CA TRP A 90 1.34 2.14 16.46
C TRP A 90 1.27 3.27 15.44
N GLN A 91 0.11 3.38 14.81
CA GLN A 91 -0.27 4.49 13.95
C GLN A 91 -1.60 5.05 14.46
N LEU A 92 -1.65 6.36 14.67
CA LEU A 92 -2.85 7.11 15.00
C LEU A 92 -3.42 7.72 13.72
N THR A 93 -4.66 7.41 13.40
CA THR A 93 -5.38 7.95 12.25
C THR A 93 -6.69 8.62 12.68
N ASP A 94 -7.19 9.56 11.88
CA ASP A 94 -8.58 10.00 12.01
C ASP A 94 -9.57 8.95 11.45
N ALA A 95 -10.87 9.23 11.58
CA ALA A 95 -11.94 8.36 11.07
C ALA A 95 -11.89 8.14 9.54
N GLN A 96 -11.22 9.03 8.82
CA GLN A 96 -11.04 8.98 7.37
C GLN A 96 -9.77 8.21 6.98
N GLY A 97 -8.96 7.79 7.96
CA GLY A 97 -7.71 7.06 7.74
C GLY A 97 -6.50 7.96 7.50
N SER A 98 -6.61 9.28 7.70
CA SER A 98 -5.47 10.20 7.59
C SER A 98 -4.56 10.02 8.79
N GLU A 99 -3.25 9.87 8.56
CA GLU A 99 -2.26 9.73 9.62
C GLU A 99 -2.13 11.03 10.43
N ILE A 100 -2.24 10.91 11.75
CA ILE A 100 -2.05 11.99 12.72
C ILE A 100 -0.66 11.86 13.37
N ALA A 101 -0.25 10.64 13.72
CA ALA A 101 1.04 10.35 14.33
C ALA A 101 1.38 8.86 14.22
N THR A 102 2.67 8.52 14.27
CA THR A 102 3.14 7.14 14.42
C THR A 102 4.08 7.05 15.60
N GLY A 103 4.36 5.83 16.05
CA GLY A 103 5.30 5.62 17.14
C GLY A 103 5.49 4.16 17.53
N SER A 104 6.11 3.98 18.68
CA SER A 104 6.35 2.67 19.27
C SER A 104 6.17 2.67 20.78
N ALA A 105 6.07 1.47 21.35
CA ALA A 105 6.12 1.21 22.79
C ALA A 105 6.77 -0.15 23.03
N ALA A 106 7.76 -0.22 23.92
CA ALA A 106 8.50 -1.46 24.18
C ALA A 106 8.36 -1.90 25.64
N ARG A 107 8.36 -3.21 25.87
CA ARG A 107 8.29 -3.82 27.20
C ARG A 107 9.44 -3.37 28.11
N ALA A 108 10.66 -3.31 27.54
CA ALA A 108 11.85 -2.85 28.23
C ALA A 108 11.73 -1.40 28.73
N GLN A 109 10.88 -0.60 28.09
CA GLN A 109 10.56 0.78 28.46
C GLN A 109 9.21 0.90 29.18
N GLN A 110 8.73 -0.19 29.80
CA GLN A 110 7.44 -0.24 30.50
C GLN A 110 6.25 0.22 29.65
N TRP A 111 6.29 -0.08 28.34
CA TRP A 111 5.28 0.32 27.38
C TRP A 111 5.06 1.83 27.26
N LYS A 112 6.06 2.63 27.63
CA LYS A 112 6.01 4.09 27.47
C LYS A 112 5.82 4.43 25.99
N THR A 113 4.81 5.26 25.71
CA THR A 113 4.50 5.72 24.36
C THR A 113 5.59 6.65 23.85
N VAL A 114 6.26 6.24 22.79
CA VAL A 114 7.21 7.07 22.03
C VAL A 114 6.52 7.46 20.74
N VAL A 115 6.24 8.76 20.58
CA VAL A 115 5.79 9.32 19.30
C VAL A 115 7.02 9.48 18.43
N THR A 116 7.01 8.91 17.23
CA THR A 116 8.01 9.22 16.21
C THR A 116 7.81 10.68 15.81
N PRO A 117 8.76 11.59 16.10
CA PRO A 117 8.62 12.97 15.67
C PRO A 117 8.54 13.01 14.14
N PRO A 118 7.74 13.91 13.54
CA PRO A 118 7.91 14.23 12.14
C PRO A 118 9.38 14.63 11.94
N ALA A 119 10.02 14.09 10.90
CA ALA A 119 11.44 14.26 10.64
C ALA A 119 11.81 15.75 10.73
N THR A 120 12.37 16.14 11.87
CA THR A 120 12.96 17.45 12.06
C THR A 120 14.36 17.35 11.46
N PRO A 121 14.76 18.27 10.56
CA PRO A 121 16.10 18.24 9.98
C PRO A 121 17.14 18.18 11.12
N PRO A 122 18.13 17.29 11.04
CA PRO A 122 19.01 17.01 12.17
C PRO A 122 19.79 18.27 12.54
N ALA A 123 19.58 18.75 13.77
CA ALA A 123 20.52 19.64 14.43
C ALA A 123 21.81 18.86 14.71
N THR A 124 22.93 19.42 14.30
CA THR A 124 24.29 18.87 14.38
C THR A 124 24.63 18.39 15.79
N PRO A 125 24.89 17.09 16.02
CA PRO A 125 25.60 16.64 17.20
C PRO A 125 27.10 16.69 16.93
N SER A 126 27.83 17.31 17.86
CA SER A 126 29.29 17.30 17.90
C SER A 126 29.84 15.87 17.87
N ALA A 127 30.99 15.75 17.22
CA ALA A 127 31.72 14.54 16.92
C ALA A 127 31.88 13.58 18.11
N THR A 128 31.43 12.33 17.94
CA THR A 128 32.23 11.16 18.31
C THR A 128 31.77 9.94 17.50
N ALA A 129 32.75 9.27 16.85
CA ALA A 129 32.67 8.02 16.09
C ALA A 129 31.78 8.02 14.83
N ALA A 130 32.44 8.12 13.68
CA ALA A 130 31.86 7.89 12.36
C ALA A 130 31.33 6.44 12.24
N ALA A 131 30.01 6.28 12.39
CA ALA A 131 29.33 5.21 11.69
C ALA A 131 29.28 5.62 10.21
N VAL A 132 29.93 4.82 9.36
CA VAL A 132 29.78 4.92 7.90
C VAL A 132 28.26 4.96 7.60
N PRO A 133 27.76 5.92 6.81
CA PRO A 133 26.37 5.92 6.40
C PRO A 133 26.09 4.55 5.76
N ALA A 134 25.16 3.79 6.34
CA ALA A 134 24.74 2.55 5.71
C ALA A 134 24.19 2.91 4.33
N ASP A 135 24.84 2.40 3.28
CA ASP A 135 24.32 2.53 1.93
C ASP A 135 22.91 1.92 1.92
N PRO A 136 21.86 2.72 1.64
CA PRO A 136 20.47 2.27 1.73
C PRO A 136 20.16 1.08 0.83
N LEU A 137 21.01 0.78 -0.15
CA LEU A 137 20.85 -0.36 -1.05
C LEU A 137 21.37 -1.69 -0.49
N VAL A 138 22.28 -1.68 0.49
CA VAL A 138 22.98 -2.91 0.97
C VAL A 138 22.03 -3.95 1.55
N ASN A 139 20.91 -3.51 2.14
CA ASN A 139 19.88 -4.39 2.70
C ASN A 139 18.51 -4.17 2.04
N ALA A 140 18.47 -3.57 0.85
CA ALA A 140 17.21 -3.31 0.18
C ALA A 140 16.55 -4.63 -0.27
N ALA A 141 15.28 -4.79 0.08
CA ALA A 141 14.50 -5.95 -0.32
C ALA A 141 14.28 -5.96 -1.84
N GLN A 142 14.49 -7.12 -2.47
CA GLN A 142 14.19 -7.34 -3.88
C GLN A 142 12.68 -7.33 -4.12
N ALA A 143 12.27 -6.92 -5.31
CA ALA A 143 10.90 -6.96 -5.77
C ALA A 143 10.38 -8.40 -5.83
N ASP A 144 9.13 -8.62 -5.41
CA ASP A 144 8.44 -9.90 -5.65
C ASP A 144 8.36 -10.18 -7.16
N THR A 145 8.74 -11.40 -7.57
CA THR A 145 8.73 -11.88 -8.96
C THR A 145 7.66 -12.94 -9.23
N SER A 146 6.80 -13.20 -8.24
CA SER A 146 5.69 -14.14 -8.36
C SER A 146 4.80 -13.75 -9.54
N PRO A 147 4.44 -14.68 -10.44
CA PRO A 147 3.65 -14.36 -11.62
C PRO A 147 2.25 -13.88 -11.22
N TRP A 148 1.71 -12.95 -12.01
CA TRP A 148 0.30 -12.59 -11.92
C TRP A 148 -0.60 -13.71 -12.44
N LEU A 149 -1.88 -13.61 -12.12
CA LEU A 149 -2.93 -14.43 -12.69
C LEU A 149 -3.55 -13.72 -13.89
N GLN A 150 -3.90 -14.50 -14.91
CA GLN A 150 -4.61 -14.04 -16.10
C GLN A 150 -6.06 -14.51 -16.06
N PHE A 151 -6.97 -13.62 -16.45
CA PHE A 151 -8.39 -13.87 -16.53
C PHE A 151 -8.89 -13.51 -17.94
N SER A 152 -9.66 -14.41 -18.54
CA SER A 152 -10.22 -14.24 -19.88
C SER A 152 -11.69 -13.85 -19.78
N LEU A 153 -12.07 -12.83 -20.54
CA LEU A 153 -13.44 -12.39 -20.70
C LEU A 153 -14.09 -13.10 -21.90
N LEU A 154 -15.42 -13.07 -21.96
CA LEU A 154 -16.21 -13.75 -22.99
C LEU A 154 -16.02 -13.17 -24.39
N ASP A 155 -15.58 -11.92 -24.50
CA ASP A 155 -15.26 -11.23 -25.75
C ASP A 155 -13.84 -11.54 -26.26
N GLY A 156 -13.10 -12.40 -25.56
CA GLY A 156 -11.74 -12.79 -25.92
C GLY A 156 -10.65 -11.88 -25.34
N CYS A 157 -11.01 -10.80 -24.63
CA CYS A 157 -10.03 -9.95 -23.98
C CYS A 157 -9.52 -10.55 -22.66
N HIS A 158 -8.31 -10.13 -22.28
CA HIS A 158 -7.67 -10.59 -21.05
C HIS A 158 -7.37 -9.43 -20.10
N PHE A 159 -7.41 -9.72 -18.81
CA PHE A 159 -6.83 -8.87 -17.78
C PHE A 159 -5.99 -9.68 -16.82
N ARG A 160 -5.08 -9.02 -16.12
CA ARG A 160 -4.11 -9.64 -15.23
C ARG A 160 -3.97 -8.88 -13.93
N THR A 161 -3.87 -9.62 -12.85
CA THR A 161 -3.62 -9.08 -11.53
C THR A 161 -3.12 -10.16 -10.57
N TRP A 162 -2.65 -9.77 -9.39
CA TRP A 162 -2.41 -10.72 -8.30
C TRP A 162 -3.69 -10.94 -7.51
N TRP A 163 -3.96 -12.20 -7.20
CA TRP A 163 -5.11 -12.59 -6.39
C TRP A 163 -4.64 -13.51 -5.28
N GLN A 164 -4.57 -12.99 -4.06
CA GLN A 164 -4.26 -13.83 -2.92
C GLN A 164 -5.56 -14.49 -2.43
N HIS A 165 -5.71 -15.77 -2.77
CA HIS A 165 -6.78 -16.70 -2.38
C HIS A 165 -8.21 -16.45 -2.96
N PRO A 166 -8.76 -17.41 -3.74
CA PRO A 166 -10.14 -17.35 -4.28
C PRO A 166 -11.26 -17.49 -3.24
N ALA A 167 -10.99 -17.96 -2.02
CA ALA A 167 -12.03 -18.40 -1.08
C ALA A 167 -12.69 -17.26 -0.27
N GLN A 168 -12.10 -16.06 -0.24
CA GLN A 168 -12.62 -14.87 0.46
C GLN A 168 -12.53 -13.57 -0.37
N GLY A 169 -11.98 -13.65 -1.59
CA GLY A 169 -11.95 -12.50 -2.48
C GLY A 169 -13.37 -12.15 -2.92
N SER A 170 -13.73 -10.87 -2.83
CA SER A 170 -14.92 -10.38 -3.52
C SER A 170 -14.82 -10.80 -4.98
N ALA A 171 -15.86 -11.44 -5.53
CA ALA A 171 -15.92 -11.75 -6.95
C ALA A 171 -15.74 -10.43 -7.73
N LEU A 172 -14.75 -10.39 -8.62
CA LEU A 172 -14.52 -9.25 -9.49
C LEU A 172 -15.24 -9.48 -10.81
N PHE A 173 -16.24 -8.65 -11.08
CA PHE A 173 -16.93 -8.61 -12.35
C PHE A 173 -16.41 -7.43 -13.16
N VAL A 174 -15.96 -7.72 -14.37
CA VAL A 174 -15.54 -6.74 -15.37
C VAL A 174 -16.69 -6.58 -16.38
N PRO A 175 -17.30 -5.38 -16.51
CA PRO A 175 -18.32 -5.11 -17.50
C PRO A 175 -17.74 -5.27 -18.91
N ALA A 176 -18.42 -6.03 -19.76
CA ALA A 176 -17.95 -6.33 -21.10
C ALA A 176 -17.96 -5.11 -22.05
N LYS A 177 -18.69 -4.02 -21.74
CA LYS A 177 -18.90 -2.90 -22.67
C LYS A 177 -19.10 -1.57 -21.95
N GLN A 178 -18.01 -0.85 -21.73
CA GLN A 178 -17.99 0.59 -21.41
C GLN A 178 -16.53 1.08 -21.52
N GLY A 179 -16.16 1.75 -22.63
CA GLY A 179 -14.85 2.41 -22.77
C GLY A 179 -13.61 1.52 -22.86
N LEU A 180 -13.77 0.19 -22.80
CA LEU A 180 -12.69 -0.78 -22.91
C LEU A 180 -12.39 -1.14 -24.37
N VAL A 181 -11.10 -1.25 -24.68
CA VAL A 181 -10.59 -1.73 -25.96
C VAL A 181 -9.64 -2.90 -25.69
N CYS A 182 -9.75 -3.96 -26.50
CA CYS A 182 -8.72 -4.99 -26.57
C CYS A 182 -7.54 -4.45 -27.35
N GLY A 183 -6.36 -4.40 -26.73
CA GLY A 183 -5.13 -4.18 -27.47
C GLY A 183 -4.91 -5.30 -28.51
N SER A 184 -4.00 -5.05 -29.47
CA SER A 184 -3.57 -6.08 -30.42
C SER A 184 -2.88 -7.27 -29.76
N ASP A 185 -2.43 -7.08 -28.53
CA ASP A 185 -1.87 -8.07 -27.61
C ASP A 185 -2.94 -8.85 -26.81
N GLY A 186 -4.22 -8.56 -27.02
CA GLY A 186 -5.35 -9.19 -26.34
C GLY A 186 -5.62 -8.66 -24.94
N TRP A 187 -4.87 -7.66 -24.47
CA TRP A 187 -5.05 -7.10 -23.12
C TRP A 187 -6.03 -5.93 -23.10
N LEU A 188 -6.86 -5.87 -22.05
CA LEU A 188 -7.76 -4.75 -21.84
C LEU A 188 -6.99 -3.44 -21.64
N SER A 189 -7.47 -2.38 -22.28
CA SER A 189 -6.99 -1.02 -22.06
C SER A 189 -8.16 -0.03 -22.01
N GLY A 190 -8.01 1.02 -21.23
CA GLY A 190 -9.00 2.09 -21.09
C GLY A 190 -9.79 2.06 -19.78
N HIS A 191 -10.73 2.98 -19.65
CA HIS A 191 -11.50 3.17 -18.42
C HIS A 191 -12.68 2.20 -18.36
N SER A 192 -12.95 1.69 -17.16
CA SER A 192 -14.11 0.85 -16.87
C SER A 192 -14.49 0.97 -15.40
N SER A 193 -15.43 0.15 -14.96
CA SER A 193 -15.72 -0.03 -13.55
C SER A 193 -15.60 -1.51 -13.21
N LEU A 194 -15.11 -1.84 -12.02
CA LEU A 194 -15.12 -3.19 -11.49
C LEU A 194 -16.22 -3.29 -10.45
N THR A 195 -17.01 -4.35 -10.53
CA THR A 195 -17.94 -4.67 -9.45
C THR A 195 -17.31 -5.73 -8.58
N GLN A 196 -17.14 -5.41 -7.30
CA GLN A 196 -16.70 -6.32 -6.27
C GLN A 196 -17.90 -6.80 -5.47
N GLN A 197 -18.09 -8.11 -5.40
CA GLN A 197 -19.14 -8.72 -4.59
C GLN A 197 -18.55 -9.65 -3.53
N GLY A 198 -18.66 -9.28 -2.26
CA GLY A 198 -18.12 -10.05 -1.14
C GLY A 198 -18.80 -9.67 0.17
N ASN A 199 -18.89 -10.61 1.13
CA ASN A 199 -19.49 -10.40 2.45
C ASN A 199 -20.91 -9.78 2.43
N GLY A 200 -21.72 -10.11 1.41
CA GLY A 200 -23.09 -9.59 1.25
C GLY A 200 -23.19 -8.14 0.75
N ALA A 201 -22.06 -7.49 0.43
CA ALA A 201 -22.01 -6.15 -0.11
C ALA A 201 -21.48 -6.13 -1.55
N THR A 202 -21.99 -5.20 -2.34
CA THR A 202 -21.55 -4.94 -3.71
C THR A 202 -20.96 -3.54 -3.77
N ALA A 203 -19.71 -3.43 -4.22
CA ALA A 203 -19.03 -2.15 -4.43
C ALA A 203 -18.64 -2.01 -5.90
N GLN A 204 -18.98 -0.89 -6.52
CA GLN A 204 -18.52 -0.56 -7.88
C GLN A 204 -17.39 0.45 -7.79
N VAL A 205 -16.30 0.17 -8.50
CA VAL A 205 -15.06 0.94 -8.40
C VAL A 205 -14.59 1.32 -9.80
N GLY A 206 -14.36 2.60 -10.04
CA GLY A 206 -13.77 3.07 -11.31
C GLY A 206 -12.31 2.64 -11.42
N VAL A 207 -11.95 2.06 -12.56
CA VAL A 207 -10.58 1.64 -12.86
C VAL A 207 -10.18 2.04 -14.27
N THR A 208 -8.88 2.12 -14.48
CA THR A 208 -8.22 2.26 -15.76
C THR A 208 -7.39 1.01 -15.99
N PHE A 209 -7.65 0.27 -17.06
CA PHE A 209 -6.80 -0.84 -17.45
C PHE A 209 -5.60 -0.32 -18.24
N LEU A 210 -4.41 -0.67 -17.78
CA LEU A 210 -3.15 -0.44 -18.48
C LEU A 210 -2.58 -1.80 -18.89
N GLN A 211 -2.67 -2.17 -20.17
CA GLN A 211 -2.24 -3.48 -20.68
C GLN A 211 -2.74 -4.64 -19.78
N GLY A 212 -4.03 -4.63 -19.47
CA GLY A 212 -4.69 -5.65 -18.68
C GLY A 212 -4.54 -5.51 -17.17
N PHE A 213 -3.72 -4.58 -16.66
CA PHE A 213 -3.62 -4.35 -15.22
C PHE A 213 -4.64 -3.30 -14.74
N PRO A 214 -5.52 -3.62 -13.77
CA PRO A 214 -6.49 -2.67 -13.24
C PRO A 214 -5.82 -1.65 -12.31
N VAL A 215 -5.98 -0.37 -12.62
CA VAL A 215 -5.46 0.74 -11.84
C VAL A 215 -6.60 1.64 -11.35
N MET A 216 -6.69 1.87 -10.05
CA MET A 216 -7.66 2.79 -9.46
C MET A 216 -7.10 4.20 -9.35
N GLY A 217 -7.97 5.21 -9.44
CA GLY A 217 -7.64 6.61 -9.10
C GLY A 217 -6.80 7.35 -10.14
N LEU A 218 -6.50 6.74 -11.30
CA LEU A 218 -5.99 7.49 -12.44
C LEU A 218 -7.10 8.37 -13.02
N SER A 219 -6.75 9.62 -13.34
CA SER A 219 -7.65 10.55 -14.02
C SER A 219 -8.09 10.01 -15.38
N ASN A 220 -9.30 10.37 -15.78
CA ASN A 220 -9.87 10.07 -17.10
C ASN A 220 -9.64 11.18 -18.13
N GLN A 221 -8.90 12.23 -17.77
CA GLN A 221 -8.64 13.39 -18.64
C GLN A 221 -7.42 13.19 -19.56
N SER A 222 -6.61 12.16 -19.32
CA SER A 222 -5.36 11.91 -20.05
C SER A 222 -5.43 10.58 -20.81
N ALA A 223 -4.88 10.56 -22.03
CA ALA A 223 -4.91 9.36 -22.88
C ALA A 223 -3.93 8.30 -22.40
N THR A 224 -4.43 7.14 -21.95
CA THR A 224 -3.63 6.07 -21.32
C THR A 224 -2.48 5.53 -22.18
N THR A 225 -2.47 5.81 -23.48
CA THR A 225 -1.38 5.49 -24.42
C THR A 225 -0.07 6.21 -24.10
N GLU A 226 -0.10 7.28 -23.30
CA GLU A 226 1.09 8.02 -22.87
C GLU A 226 1.79 7.39 -21.64
N LEU A 227 1.17 6.38 -21.02
CA LEU A 227 1.73 5.68 -19.87
C LEU A 227 2.36 4.36 -20.32
N HIS A 228 3.62 4.15 -19.91
CA HIS A 228 4.34 2.91 -20.15
C HIS A 228 4.69 2.24 -18.83
N ILE A 229 4.49 0.93 -18.74
CA ILE A 229 4.86 0.16 -17.56
C ILE A 229 6.35 -0.15 -17.62
N THR A 230 7.13 0.42 -16.69
CA THR A 230 8.55 0.10 -16.51
C THR A 230 8.73 -1.23 -15.77
N THR A 231 7.99 -1.43 -14.68
CA THR A 231 7.92 -2.70 -13.94
C THR A 231 6.59 -2.81 -13.20
N VAL A 232 6.16 -4.02 -12.89
CA VAL A 232 4.91 -4.31 -12.21
C VAL A 232 5.03 -5.62 -11.43
N ASN A 233 4.63 -5.59 -10.15
CA ASN A 233 4.53 -6.78 -9.31
C ASN A 233 3.40 -6.63 -8.27
N SER A 234 3.27 -7.63 -7.39
CA SER A 234 2.30 -7.69 -6.28
C SER A 234 2.48 -6.60 -5.20
N GLU A 235 3.48 -5.73 -5.34
CA GLU A 235 3.83 -4.71 -4.36
C GLU A 235 3.62 -3.31 -4.94
N ARG A 236 3.95 -3.11 -6.22
CA ARG A 236 3.86 -1.82 -6.91
C ARG A 236 3.93 -1.93 -8.43
N MET A 237 3.46 -0.89 -9.11
CA MET A 237 3.65 -0.62 -10.53
C MET A 237 4.43 0.68 -10.69
N VAL A 238 5.39 0.68 -11.60
CA VAL A 238 6.21 1.85 -11.95
C VAL A 238 5.85 2.25 -13.36
N LEU A 239 5.35 3.47 -13.51
CA LEU A 239 4.95 4.04 -14.79
C LEU A 239 5.92 5.12 -15.24
N SER A 240 6.26 5.12 -16.52
CA SER A 240 7.00 6.19 -17.19
C SER A 240 6.08 6.92 -18.18
N ASN A 241 6.43 8.16 -18.50
CA ASN A 241 5.78 8.97 -19.52
C ASN A 241 6.86 9.66 -20.36
N GLU A 242 6.80 9.51 -21.68
CA GLU A 242 7.83 10.04 -22.60
C GLU A 242 7.97 11.56 -22.53
N LYS A 243 6.92 12.27 -22.10
CA LYS A 243 6.95 13.73 -21.91
C LYS A 243 7.72 14.17 -20.66
N SER A 244 8.05 13.24 -19.76
CA SER A 244 8.86 13.51 -18.56
C SER A 244 9.88 12.37 -18.36
N PRO A 245 10.92 12.30 -19.22
CA PRO A 245 11.98 11.31 -19.08
C PRO A 245 12.65 11.42 -17.71
N ASP A 246 13.22 10.32 -17.22
CA ASP A 246 13.88 10.25 -15.91
C ASP A 246 12.95 10.63 -14.74
N SER A 247 11.65 10.38 -14.92
CA SER A 247 10.66 10.46 -13.86
C SER A 247 9.62 9.35 -13.98
N TRP A 248 9.12 8.90 -12.83
CA TRP A 248 8.22 7.77 -12.75
C TRP A 248 7.14 7.96 -11.71
N LEU A 249 5.93 7.55 -12.03
CA LEU A 249 4.83 7.46 -11.08
C LEU A 249 4.82 6.09 -10.42
N ILE A 250 4.78 6.06 -9.09
CA ILE A 250 4.78 4.81 -8.31
C ILE A 250 3.38 4.53 -7.78
N LEU A 251 2.84 3.39 -8.16
CA LEU A 251 1.50 2.96 -7.78
C LEU A 251 1.62 1.77 -6.82
N PRO A 252 1.28 1.90 -5.53
CA PRO A 252 1.24 0.74 -4.64
C PRO A 252 0.16 -0.26 -5.06
N PHE A 253 0.43 -1.54 -4.87
CA PHE A 253 -0.59 -2.58 -4.98
C PHE A 253 -1.52 -2.53 -3.76
N SER A 254 -2.80 -2.81 -4.00
CA SER A 254 -3.83 -2.81 -2.96
C SER A 254 -4.59 -4.13 -2.99
N ASN A 255 -4.41 -4.90 -1.92
CA ASN A 255 -5.13 -6.15 -1.69
C ASN A 255 -6.63 -5.96 -1.54
N ARG A 256 -7.11 -4.74 -1.24
CA ARG A 256 -8.55 -4.47 -1.13
C ARG A 256 -9.28 -4.59 -2.46
N PHE A 257 -8.60 -4.35 -3.58
CA PHE A 257 -9.20 -4.47 -4.90
C PHE A 257 -8.44 -5.33 -5.89
N ASN A 258 -7.34 -5.95 -5.45
CA ASN A 258 -6.48 -6.75 -6.29
C ASN A 258 -6.03 -5.97 -7.53
N GLY A 259 -5.36 -4.83 -7.32
CA GLY A 259 -4.81 -3.99 -8.38
C GLY A 259 -3.96 -2.84 -7.83
N TRP A 260 -3.58 -1.89 -8.69
CA TRP A 260 -2.70 -0.77 -8.32
C TRP A 260 -3.44 0.53 -8.13
N GLN A 261 -3.01 1.33 -7.17
CA GLN A 261 -3.68 2.57 -6.84
C GLN A 261 -2.83 3.77 -7.21
N ALA A 262 -3.42 4.74 -7.89
CA ALA A 262 -2.85 6.07 -8.08
C ALA A 262 -2.49 6.67 -6.73
N SER A 263 -1.21 7.02 -6.59
CA SER A 263 -0.68 7.74 -5.45
C SER A 263 0.00 9.01 -5.96
N PRO A 264 0.04 10.10 -5.18
CA PRO A 264 0.73 11.32 -5.60
C PRO A 264 2.26 11.19 -5.49
N GLN A 265 2.83 9.98 -5.45
CA GLN A 265 4.27 9.77 -5.32
C GLN A 265 4.94 9.63 -6.69
N VAL A 266 5.82 10.58 -6.99
CA VAL A 266 6.67 10.58 -8.19
C VAL A 266 8.13 10.43 -7.77
N VAL A 267 8.90 9.67 -8.54
CA VAL A 267 10.35 9.56 -8.40
C VAL A 267 10.98 10.29 -9.56
N VAL A 268 11.97 11.14 -9.29
CA VAL A 268 12.72 11.88 -10.30
C VAL A 268 14.19 11.53 -10.15
N GLN A 269 14.79 11.06 -11.23
CA GLN A 269 16.23 10.88 -11.28
C GLN A 269 16.89 12.23 -11.57
N MET A 270 17.78 12.65 -10.67
CA MET A 270 18.54 13.89 -10.76
C MET A 270 19.84 13.70 -9.98
N PRO A 271 21.01 13.98 -10.57
CA PRO A 271 22.29 13.90 -9.86
C PRO A 271 22.34 14.83 -8.64
N VAL A 272 22.97 14.41 -7.55
CA VAL A 272 23.12 15.22 -6.32
C VAL A 272 23.86 16.52 -6.62
N SER A 273 24.80 16.51 -7.56
CA SER A 273 25.52 17.72 -8.00
C SER A 273 24.60 18.76 -8.65
N GLU A 274 23.61 18.32 -9.42
CA GLU A 274 22.61 19.20 -10.03
C GLU A 274 21.58 19.66 -8.98
N ALA A 275 21.22 18.78 -8.05
CA ALA A 275 20.26 19.08 -6.99
C ALA A 275 20.78 20.08 -5.94
N ALA A 276 22.06 20.46 -6.01
CA ALA A 276 22.64 21.57 -5.24
C ALA A 276 22.17 22.95 -5.73
N ASP A 277 21.70 23.06 -6.99
CA ASP A 277 21.08 24.27 -7.53
C ASP A 277 19.55 24.21 -7.33
N GLU A 278 19.06 24.96 -6.34
CA GLU A 278 17.62 25.03 -6.04
C GLU A 278 16.77 25.56 -7.21
N SER A 279 17.35 26.39 -8.10
CA SER A 279 16.63 26.87 -9.28
C SER A 279 16.46 25.76 -10.33
N ALA A 280 17.49 24.93 -10.52
CA ALA A 280 17.43 23.75 -11.37
C ALA A 280 16.43 22.72 -10.82
N VAL A 281 16.44 22.48 -9.51
CA VAL A 281 15.45 21.61 -8.84
C VAL A 281 14.03 22.14 -9.05
N ALA A 282 13.79 23.42 -8.82
CA ALA A 282 12.47 24.02 -8.99
C ALA A 282 11.96 23.93 -10.44
N ALA A 283 12.81 24.21 -11.43
CA ALA A 283 12.47 24.08 -12.84
C ALA A 283 12.11 22.63 -13.20
N ARG A 284 12.94 21.67 -12.77
CA ARG A 284 12.70 20.24 -12.99
C ARG A 284 11.39 19.78 -12.36
N LEU A 285 11.11 20.20 -11.13
CA LEU A 285 9.86 19.86 -10.45
C LEU A 285 8.63 20.45 -11.15
N GLN A 286 8.71 21.65 -11.71
CA GLN A 286 7.61 22.26 -12.46
C GLN A 286 7.28 21.44 -13.72
N GLU A 287 8.29 21.01 -14.47
CA GLU A 287 8.11 20.14 -15.64
C GLU A 287 7.47 18.80 -15.28
N VAL A 288 8.00 18.15 -14.22
CA VAL A 288 7.49 16.88 -13.70
C VAL A 288 6.04 17.03 -13.23
N ARG A 289 5.72 18.09 -12.48
CA ARG A 289 4.35 18.36 -12.02
C ARG A 289 3.39 18.61 -13.18
N LYS A 290 3.82 19.30 -14.23
CA LYS A 290 3.00 19.53 -15.43
C LYS A 290 2.59 18.21 -16.11
N VAL A 291 3.47 17.21 -16.11
CA VAL A 291 3.20 15.91 -16.75
C VAL A 291 2.40 14.99 -15.84
N TRP A 292 2.76 14.89 -14.54
CA TRP A 292 2.17 13.88 -13.65
C TRP A 292 0.91 14.31 -12.92
N SER A 293 0.72 15.61 -12.65
CA SER A 293 -0.47 16.07 -11.89
C SER A 293 -1.79 15.71 -12.59
N PRO A 294 -1.92 15.83 -13.93
CA PRO A 294 -3.15 15.44 -14.63
C PRO A 294 -3.53 13.96 -14.48
N TRP A 295 -2.59 13.08 -14.14
CA TRP A 295 -2.84 11.64 -13.96
C TRP A 295 -3.43 11.27 -12.61
N ILE A 296 -3.28 12.12 -11.59
CA ILE A 296 -3.78 11.84 -10.25
C ILE A 296 -5.17 12.42 -10.10
N SER A 297 -6.13 11.59 -9.73
CA SER A 297 -7.49 12.06 -9.45
C SER A 297 -7.50 12.92 -8.18
N GLY A 298 -8.08 14.12 -8.26
CA GLY A 298 -8.18 15.06 -7.15
C GLY A 298 -7.06 16.10 -7.11
N ASN A 299 -7.09 17.00 -6.12
CA ASN A 299 -6.16 18.12 -6.00
C ASN A 299 -4.98 17.84 -5.06
N ALA A 300 -4.56 16.58 -4.94
CA ALA A 300 -3.44 16.21 -4.06
C ALA A 300 -2.12 16.73 -4.64
N ALA A 301 -1.30 17.38 -3.81
CA ALA A 301 0.05 17.79 -4.20
C ALA A 301 0.94 16.56 -4.42
N LEU A 302 1.76 16.59 -5.47
CA LEU A 302 2.72 15.52 -5.76
C LEU A 302 3.87 15.54 -4.76
N SER A 303 4.10 14.41 -4.11
CA SER A 303 5.30 14.13 -3.34
C SER A 303 6.37 13.56 -4.28
N VAL A 304 7.51 14.23 -4.36
CA VAL A 304 8.61 13.91 -5.27
C VAL A 304 9.81 13.42 -4.49
N LYS A 305 10.29 12.21 -4.80
CA LYS A 305 11.56 11.66 -4.31
C LYS A 305 12.65 11.85 -5.37
N LEU A 306 13.75 12.50 -5.02
CA LEU A 306 14.93 12.60 -5.88
C LEU A 306 15.88 11.42 -5.63
N VAL A 307 16.32 10.79 -6.72
CA VAL A 307 17.24 9.65 -6.71
C VAL A 307 18.40 9.90 -7.69
N GLU A 308 19.58 9.35 -7.41
CA GLU A 308 20.67 9.28 -8.41
C GLU A 308 20.32 8.31 -9.54
N LYS A 309 19.59 7.24 -9.18
CA LYS A 309 19.15 6.21 -10.09
C LYS A 309 17.89 5.54 -9.56
N LEU A 310 16.94 5.25 -10.46
CA LEU A 310 15.81 4.39 -10.13
C LEU A 310 16.27 2.92 -10.09
N HIS A 311 15.74 2.16 -9.12
CA HIS A 311 16.01 0.73 -8.96
C HIS A 311 14.74 -0.14 -9.13
N PRO A 312 14.24 -0.36 -10.36
CA PRO A 312 13.00 -1.13 -10.61
C PRO A 312 13.01 -2.57 -10.08
N GLU A 313 14.19 -3.13 -9.82
CA GLU A 313 14.42 -4.45 -9.25
C GLU A 313 14.11 -4.55 -7.74
N LEU A 314 14.00 -3.41 -7.05
CA LEU A 314 13.78 -3.36 -5.61
C LEU A 314 12.31 -3.21 -5.24
N LYS A 315 11.93 -3.72 -4.08
CA LYS A 315 10.59 -3.53 -3.50
C LYS A 315 10.22 -2.04 -3.40
N ASP A 316 11.14 -1.20 -2.92
CA ASP A 316 11.04 0.27 -3.05
C ASP A 316 12.01 0.74 -4.14
N PRO A 317 11.53 1.10 -5.35
CA PRO A 317 12.38 1.58 -6.44
C PRO A 317 13.14 2.87 -6.13
N ALA A 318 12.73 3.59 -5.09
CA ALA A 318 13.36 4.83 -4.62
C ALA A 318 14.01 4.65 -3.24
N ALA A 319 14.44 3.43 -2.88
CA ALA A 319 15.12 3.16 -1.62
C ALA A 319 16.36 4.06 -1.38
N ALA A 320 17.06 4.43 -2.46
CA ALA A 320 18.21 5.33 -2.44
C ALA A 320 17.84 6.82 -2.65
N ALA A 321 16.60 7.23 -2.36
CA ALA A 321 16.22 8.64 -2.44
C ALA A 321 17.01 9.47 -1.42
N TYR A 322 17.70 10.49 -1.92
CA TYR A 322 18.51 11.39 -1.08
C TYR A 322 17.74 12.65 -0.66
N ARG A 323 16.61 12.95 -1.31
CA ARG A 323 15.77 14.13 -1.02
C ARG A 323 14.29 13.83 -1.31
N THR A 324 13.39 14.33 -0.46
CA THR A 324 11.93 14.28 -0.66
C THR A 324 11.36 15.70 -0.64
N LEU A 325 10.47 16.02 -1.57
CA LEU A 325 9.93 17.34 -1.85
C LEU A 325 8.41 17.24 -2.00
N ASN A 326 7.62 18.07 -1.32
CA ASN A 326 6.16 18.04 -1.35
C ASN A 326 5.54 19.26 -2.04
#